data_AF-A0A1W2CCA8-F1
#
_entry.id   AF-A0A1W2CCA8-F1
#
_cell.length_a   1.000
_cell.length_b   1.000
_cell.length_c   1.000
_cell.angle_alpha   90.00
_cell.angle_beta   90.00
_cell.angle_gamma   90.00
#
_symmetry.space_group_name_H-M   'P 1'
#
loop_
_entity.id
_entity.type
_entity.pdbx_description
1 polymer ?
#
loop_
_entity_poly.entity_id
_entity_poly.type
_entity_poly.pdbx_seq_one_letter_code
_entity_poly.pdbx_strand_id
1 'polypeptide(L)'
;MFSKKGNSFPVGRDTLTDTEFAQVISSALKVEFGSARNSAKIIMQWTGVSQRTAKNWLSGANSPNGVHLILLARESNAVLKAMMLLAERPEMSLGASLFSLRRLLTETMAALDQVI
;
A
#
# COMPACT_ATOMS: atom_id res chain seq x y z
N MET A 1 18.95 28.52 21.04
CA MET A 1 18.88 27.26 20.29
C MET A 1 18.33 26.19 21.24
N PHE A 2 17.15 25.64 20.99
CA PHE A 2 16.54 24.65 21.89
C PHE A 2 16.75 23.23 21.34
N SER A 3 17.37 22.36 22.13
CA SER A 3 17.47 20.93 21.84
C SER A 3 16.13 20.27 22.16
N LYS A 4 15.36 19.89 21.15
CA LYS A 4 14.20 19.00 21.31
C LYS A 4 14.70 17.54 21.41
N LYS A 5 15.19 17.13 22.58
CA LYS A 5 15.22 15.70 22.91
C LYS A 5 13.81 15.31 23.35
N GLY A 6 13.03 14.80 22.40
CA GLY A 6 11.78 14.11 22.72
C GLY A 6 12.08 12.87 23.56
N ASN A 7 11.31 12.65 24.62
CA ASN A 7 11.42 11.50 25.51
C ASN A 7 11.40 10.19 24.72
N SER A 8 12.46 9.39 24.85
CA SER A 8 12.47 8.01 24.37
C SER A 8 11.61 7.17 25.31
N PHE A 9 10.41 6.83 24.89
CA PHE A 9 9.57 5.85 25.58
C PHE A 9 10.17 4.46 25.40
N PRO A 10 10.11 3.57 26.40
CA PRO A 10 10.74 2.25 26.32
C PRO A 10 9.97 1.41 25.30
N VAL A 11 10.53 1.23 24.09
CA VAL A 11 9.87 0.45 23.04
C VAL A 11 10.18 -1.03 23.21
N GLY A 12 9.35 -1.70 24.01
CA GLY A 12 9.27 -3.15 24.08
C GLY A 12 8.37 -3.73 22.98
N ARG A 13 8.77 -3.53 21.72
CA ARG A 13 8.37 -4.23 20.48
C ARG A 13 9.47 -3.90 19.46
N ASP A 14 9.88 -4.83 18.61
CA ASP A 14 10.81 -4.50 17.51
C ASP A 14 10.26 -3.29 16.74
N THR A 15 10.98 -2.17 16.79
CA THR A 15 10.50 -0.89 16.27
C THR A 15 10.53 -0.92 14.74
N LEU A 16 9.37 -0.98 14.09
CA LEU A 16 9.28 -0.80 12.64
C LEU A 16 9.87 0.57 12.25
N THR A 17 10.95 0.57 11.48
CA THR A 17 11.59 1.79 11.00
C THR A 17 10.94 2.30 9.71
N ASP A 18 11.08 3.60 9.43
CA ASP A 18 10.59 4.21 8.18
C ASP A 18 11.21 3.54 6.93
N THR A 19 12.47 3.11 7.04
CA THR A 19 13.19 2.43 5.96
C THR A 19 12.59 1.05 5.69
N GLU A 20 12.37 0.24 6.73
CA GLU A 20 11.73 -1.07 6.59
C GLU A 20 10.31 -0.94 6.03
N PHE A 21 9.55 0.03 6.55
CA PHE A 21 8.22 0.35 6.04
C PHE A 21 8.26 0.70 4.55
N ALA A 22 9.16 1.58 4.12
CA ALA A 22 9.31 1.95 2.72
C ALA A 22 9.69 0.74 1.83
N GLN A 23 10.56 -0.16 2.30
CA GLN A 23 10.95 -1.36 1.55
C GLN A 23 9.82 -2.38 1.42
N VAL A 24 9.04 -2.59 2.48
CA VAL A 24 7.89 -3.51 2.45
C VAL A 24 6.81 -2.98 1.50
N ILE A 25 6.48 -1.69 1.56
CA ILE A 25 5.51 -1.09 0.63
C ILE A 25 6.03 -1.10 -0.81
N SER A 26 7.30 -0.79 -1.04
CA SER A 26 7.94 -0.89 -2.36
C SER A 26 7.81 -2.30 -2.95
N SER A 27 8.08 -3.32 -2.12
CA SER A 27 7.96 -4.72 -2.52
C SER A 27 6.51 -5.08 -2.87
N ALA A 28 5.55 -4.62 -2.07
CA ALA A 28 4.12 -4.81 -2.35
C ALA A 28 3.68 -4.16 -3.68
N LEU A 29 4.13 -2.92 -3.94
CA LEU A 29 3.86 -2.23 -5.21
C LEU A 29 4.47 -2.98 -6.41
N LYS A 30 5.68 -3.51 -6.26
CA LYS A 30 6.30 -4.33 -7.32
C LYS A 30 5.54 -5.62 -7.58
N VAL A 31 5.00 -6.26 -6.55
CA VAL A 31 4.13 -7.44 -6.69
C VAL A 31 2.83 -7.09 -7.41
N GLU A 32 2.21 -5.95 -7.07
CA GLU A 32 0.97 -5.50 -7.70
C GLU A 32 1.14 -5.25 -9.21
N PHE A 33 2.22 -4.57 -9.60
CA PHE A 33 2.40 -4.14 -10.99
C PHE A 33 3.25 -5.09 -11.85
N GLY A 34 3.97 -6.05 -11.27
CA GLY A 34 4.86 -6.95 -12.00
C GLY A 34 5.89 -6.21 -12.87
N SER A 35 6.03 -6.62 -14.14
CA SER A 35 6.93 -5.98 -15.13
C SER A 35 6.34 -4.75 -15.83
N ALA A 36 5.21 -4.21 -15.35
CA ALA A 36 4.53 -3.12 -16.02
C ALA A 36 5.41 -1.86 -16.13
N ARG A 37 5.65 -1.39 -17.35
CA ARG A 37 6.41 -0.14 -17.62
C ARG A 37 5.71 1.12 -17.09
N ASN A 38 4.42 1.00 -16.73
CA ASN A 38 3.56 2.14 -16.38
C ASN A 38 3.22 2.24 -14.88
N SER A 39 3.85 1.47 -13.99
CA SER A 39 3.52 1.43 -12.55
C SER A 39 3.46 2.81 -11.91
N ALA A 40 4.41 3.70 -12.25
CA ALA A 40 4.42 5.06 -11.72
C ALA A 40 3.17 5.87 -12.15
N LYS A 41 2.67 5.69 -13.38
CA LYS A 41 1.47 6.38 -13.87
C LYS A 41 0.21 5.88 -13.14
N ILE A 42 0.12 4.58 -12.87
CA ILE A 42 -1.02 4.01 -12.15
C ILE A 42 -1.04 4.52 -10.70
N ILE A 43 0.11 4.54 -10.02
CA ILE A 43 0.23 5.13 -8.68
C ILE A 43 -0.22 6.59 -8.68
N MET A 44 0.21 7.39 -9.67
CA MET A 44 -0.23 8.77 -9.80
C MET A 44 -1.75 8.87 -9.98
N GLN A 45 -2.35 8.02 -10.81
CA GLN A 45 -3.79 7.99 -11.01
C GLN A 45 -4.55 7.65 -9.72
N TRP A 46 -4.07 6.69 -8.93
CA TRP A 46 -4.72 6.28 -7.68
C TRP A 46 -4.57 7.30 -6.55
N THR A 47 -3.46 8.03 -6.52
CA THR A 47 -3.06 8.81 -5.33
C THR A 47 -2.93 10.30 -5.57
N GLY A 48 -2.93 10.76 -6.82
CA GLY A 48 -2.76 12.17 -7.19
C GLY A 48 -1.34 12.71 -7.01
N VAL A 49 -0.36 11.88 -6.66
CA VAL A 49 1.02 12.35 -6.41
C VAL A 49 1.80 12.62 -7.68
N SER A 50 2.94 13.31 -7.53
CA SER A 50 3.88 13.52 -8.63
C SER A 50 4.54 12.22 -9.09
N GLN A 51 4.99 12.18 -10.36
CA GLN A 51 5.74 11.04 -10.89
C GLN A 51 7.02 10.75 -10.09
N ARG A 52 7.69 11.78 -9.58
CA ARG A 52 8.89 11.62 -8.73
C ARG A 52 8.54 10.89 -7.44
N THR A 53 7.47 11.29 -6.77
CA THR A 53 6.99 10.63 -5.55
C THR A 53 6.62 9.17 -5.82
N ALA A 54 5.88 8.90 -6.89
CA ALA A 54 5.52 7.54 -7.28
C ALA A 54 6.76 6.66 -7.54
N LYS A 55 7.78 7.20 -8.21
CA LYS A 55 9.06 6.49 -8.43
C LYS A 55 9.83 6.24 -7.14
N ASN A 56 9.83 7.19 -6.20
CA ASN A 56 10.50 7.02 -4.92
C ASN A 56 9.83 5.92 -4.07
N TRP A 57 8.50 5.80 -4.11
CA TRP A 57 7.79 4.69 -3.46
C TRP A 57 8.12 3.35 -4.12
N LEU A 58 8.16 3.30 -5.46
CA LEU A 58 8.56 2.10 -6.20
C LEU A 58 10.02 1.68 -5.95
N SER A 59 10.92 2.62 -5.64
CA SER A 59 12.31 2.30 -5.27
C SER A 59 12.49 2.02 -3.78
N GLY A 60 11.49 2.31 -2.94
CA GLY A 60 11.61 2.26 -1.48
C GLY A 60 12.50 3.36 -0.89
N ALA A 61 12.73 4.45 -1.65
CA ALA A 61 13.53 5.59 -1.17
C ALA A 61 12.79 6.44 -0.14
N ASN A 62 11.45 6.47 -0.19
CA ASN A 62 10.60 7.02 0.84
C ASN A 62 9.30 6.22 0.91
N SER A 63 8.58 6.34 2.03
CA SER A 63 7.28 5.72 2.23
C SER A 63 6.13 6.67 1.88
N PRO A 64 4.95 6.14 1.50
CA PRO A 64 3.74 6.93 1.48
C PRO A 64 3.35 7.32 2.91
N ASN A 65 2.84 8.54 3.08
CA ASN A 65 2.21 8.92 4.35
C ASN A 65 0.86 8.19 4.53
N GLY A 66 0.23 8.35 5.70
CA GLY A 66 -1.02 7.65 6.02
C GLY A 66 -2.13 7.82 4.98
N VAL A 67 -2.36 9.03 4.47
CA VAL A 67 -3.41 9.28 3.47
C VAL A 67 -3.12 8.52 2.17
N HIS A 68 -1.90 8.65 1.65
CA HIS A 68 -1.54 7.98 0.39
C HIS A 68 -1.44 6.47 0.54
N LEU A 69 -1.05 5.98 1.71
CA LEU A 69 -1.06 4.55 2.01
C LEU A 69 -2.47 3.98 1.93
N ILE A 70 -3.47 4.67 2.50
CA ILE A 70 -4.87 4.26 2.41
C ILE A 70 -5.37 4.29 0.96
N LEU A 71 -5.01 5.31 0.18
CA LEU A 71 -5.36 5.36 -1.24
C LEU A 71 -4.76 4.19 -2.03
N LEU A 72 -3.50 3.84 -1.76
CA LEU A 72 -2.87 2.66 -2.36
C LEU A 72 -3.56 1.36 -1.92
N ALA A 73 -3.84 1.19 -0.63
CA ALA A 73 -4.48 0.00 -0.09
C ALA A 73 -5.92 -0.21 -0.57
N ARG A 74 -6.60 0.88 -0.98
CA ARG A 74 -7.94 0.82 -1.59
C ARG A 74 -7.93 0.16 -2.97
N GLU A 75 -6.86 0.36 -3.73
CA GLU A 75 -6.74 -0.11 -5.11
C GLU A 75 -5.84 -1.35 -5.24
N SER A 76 -4.89 -1.56 -4.33
CA SER A 76 -3.92 -2.66 -4.35
C SER A 76 -4.11 -3.62 -3.19
N ASN A 77 -4.46 -4.86 -3.53
CA ASN A 77 -4.54 -5.94 -2.55
C ASN A 77 -3.16 -6.29 -1.98
N ALA A 78 -2.08 -6.16 -2.77
CA ALA A 78 -0.72 -6.42 -2.29
C ALA A 78 -0.31 -5.42 -1.20
N VAL A 79 -0.63 -4.13 -1.36
CA VAL A 79 -0.36 -3.09 -0.35
C VAL A 79 -1.18 -3.33 0.92
N LEU A 80 -2.47 -3.66 0.79
CA LEU A 80 -3.31 -3.97 1.95
C LEU A 80 -2.79 -5.19 2.73
N LYS A 81 -2.37 -6.25 2.02
CA LYS A 81 -1.73 -7.43 2.63
C LYS A 81 -0.46 -7.07 3.37
N ALA A 82 0.39 -6.22 2.79
CA ALA A 82 1.62 -5.77 3.43
C ALA A 82 1.35 -5.00 4.73
N MET A 83 0.31 -4.15 4.76
CA MET A 83 -0.09 -3.46 5.99
C MET A 83 -0.52 -4.44 7.10
N MET A 84 -1.26 -5.47 6.75
CA MET A 84 -1.72 -6.49 7.70
C MET A 84 -0.56 -7.33 8.24
N LEU A 85 0.43 -7.64 7.40
CA LEU A 85 1.66 -8.31 7.81
C LEU A 85 2.48 -7.45 8.77
N LEU A 86 2.66 -6.16 8.45
CA LEU A 86 3.36 -5.20 9.31
C LEU A 86 2.63 -4.95 10.65
N ALA A 87 1.31 -5.12 10.66
CA ALA A 87 0.51 -5.06 11.87
C ALA A 87 0.55 -6.37 12.69
N GLU A 88 1.30 -7.39 12.25
CA GLU A 88 1.33 -8.73 12.83
C GLU A 88 -0.05 -9.41 12.87
N ARG A 89 -0.91 -9.09 11.90
CA ARG A 89 -2.29 -9.58 11.77
C ARG A 89 -2.59 -10.15 10.38
N PRO A 90 -1.83 -11.15 9.91
CA PRO A 90 -2.00 -11.72 8.58
C PRO A 90 -3.39 -12.30 8.33
N GLU A 91 -4.12 -12.72 9.37
CA GLU A 91 -5.46 -13.28 9.27
C GLU A 91 -6.48 -12.30 8.67
N MET A 92 -6.28 -10.99 8.85
CA MET A 92 -7.14 -9.99 8.23
C MET A 92 -7.06 -10.00 6.69
N SER A 93 -5.96 -10.51 6.13
CA SER A 93 -5.75 -10.52 4.69
C SER A 93 -6.65 -11.52 3.96
N LEU A 94 -7.08 -12.58 4.64
CA LEU A 94 -8.02 -13.54 4.11
C LEU A 94 -9.40 -12.91 3.95
N GLY A 95 -9.86 -12.18 4.97
CA GLY A 95 -11.12 -11.43 4.92
C GLY A 95 -11.13 -10.36 3.83
N ALA A 96 -10.04 -9.60 3.71
CA ALA A 96 -9.87 -8.62 2.62
C ALA A 96 -9.87 -9.27 1.23
N SER A 97 -9.21 -10.41 1.06
CA SER A 97 -9.16 -11.13 -0.22
C SER A 97 -10.54 -11.62 -0.66
N LEU A 98 -11.36 -12.13 0.26
CA LEU A 98 -12.73 -12.55 -0.02
C LEU A 98 -13.63 -11.37 -0.37
N PHE A 99 -13.48 -10.23 0.31
CA PHE A 99 -14.24 -9.01 -0.02
C PHE A 99 -13.88 -8.47 -1.40
N SER A 100 -12.59 -8.43 -1.74
CA SER A 100 -12.10 -8.03 -3.07
C SER A 100 -12.60 -8.97 -4.17
N LEU A 101 -12.60 -10.28 -3.94
CA LEU A 101 -13.17 -11.26 -4.87
C LEU A 101 -14.66 -11.01 -5.10
N ARG A 102 -15.43 -10.81 -4.02
CA ARG A 102 -16.85 -10.46 -4.10
C ARG A 102 -17.07 -9.19 -4.91
N ARG A 103 -16.27 -8.15 -4.68
CA ARG A 103 -16.34 -6.88 -5.41
C ARG A 103 -16.08 -7.08 -6.90
N LEU A 104 -15.00 -7.78 -7.26
CA LEU A 104 -14.67 -8.08 -8.66
C LEU A 104 -15.78 -8.87 -9.36
N LEU A 105 -16.33 -9.89 -8.70
CA LEU A 105 -17.47 -10.65 -9.23
C LEU A 105 -18.69 -9.76 -9.42
N THR A 106 -18.97 -8.86 -8.48
CA THR A 106 -20.09 -7.91 -8.58
C THR A 106 -19.90 -6.94 -9.74
N GLU A 107 -18.70 -6.38 -9.90
CA GLU A 107 -18.36 -5.50 -11.03
C GLU A 107 -18.48 -6.23 -12.36
N THR A 108 -18.04 -7.49 -12.43
CA THR A 108 -18.12 -8.33 -13.64
C THR A 108 -19.57 -8.68 -13.98
N MET A 109 -20.38 -9.04 -12.99
CA MET A 109 -21.81 -9.29 -13.19
C MET A 109 -22.53 -8.03 -13.69
N ALA A 110 -22.28 -6.88 -13.06
CA ALA A 110 -22.87 -5.62 -13.49
C ALA A 110 -22.46 -5.22 -14.93
N ALA A 111 -21.23 -5.55 -15.34
CA ALA A 111 -20.78 -5.34 -16.71
C ALA A 111 -21.48 -6.29 -17.70
N LEU A 112 -21.73 -7.55 -17.31
CA LEU A 112 -22.47 -8.51 -18.14
C LEU A 112 -23.94 -8.11 -18.32
N ASP A 113 -24.59 -7.63 -17.26
CA ASP A 113 -25.98 -7.15 -17.29
C ASP A 113 -26.17 -5.91 -18.19
N GLN A 114 -25.09 -5.18 -18.52
CA GLN A 114 -25.15 -4.06 -19.46
C GLN A 114 -25.00 -4.47 -20.94
N VAL A 115 -24.55 -5.71 -21.20
CA VAL A 115 -24.23 -6.22 -22.54
C VAL A 115 -25.32 -7.16 -23.07
N ILE A 116 -26.08 -7.82 -22.17
CA ILE A 116 -27.18 -8.73 -22.47
C ILE A 116 -28.52 -8.03 -22.26
#